data_AF-A0A813HGJ8-F1
#
_entry.id   AF-A0A813HGJ8-F1
#
_cell.length_a   1.000
_cell.length_b   1.000
_cell.length_c   1.000
_cell.angle_alpha   90.00
_cell.angle_beta   90.00
_cell.angle_gamma   90.00
#
_symmetry.space_group_name_H-M   'P 1'
#
loop_
_entity.id
_entity.type
_entity.pdbx_description
1 polymer ?
#
loop_
_entity_poly.entity_id
_entity_poly.type
_entity_poly.pdbx_seq_one_letter_code
_entity_poly.pdbx_strand_id
1 'polypeptide(L)'
;MGCGGSVSKEELAEELQVSERELQEERQRLKEKDDQIASIRDCLQKQLKSNEEASMRNAASTHSVEELSSELQARRADHSEALKTQREVLLGEHQQELVSVLQARDTALLRTLSDRAEQAEREVETHARIKREAVEKARAELGEKLSEATATGEAQLFRQRAEADAVEAELQSLRSQVGPLREERDQAAQALQEARLLLRSEQAERSSGRGQASLLEEHLVEAQREHLRAEQRHGDLQKHSRSQLRDLQNELQVRAEELRGKDAALQRRDAELAEVNTQLADLQGLFDEVNNQLQSECGRIERLQGAVSVCSRQSKELESLQGMVEESHRMLAQLREALEQERAERLRVSGLLEHEQQRTQLLLDVLKHFKEKLQGLTPQMLLSRLGVTDPKVLASGVGAGAALSALGLNGYCNSPAPFSGNSPAVGKVSLSPCPPVPRPHLPPATAAKTAPDSTPRPTPAMGSPFVGRANGPLDAFGAAYGHPGARSLSPEPAWLAASPALQHHPLSSFGACGQWPMYDSNYRNFE
;
A
#
# COMPACT_ATOMS: atom_id res chain seq x y z
N MET A 1 57.49 -31.13 142.42
CA MET A 1 57.73 -32.59 142.40
C MET A 1 57.31 -33.06 141.01
N GLY A 2 58.22 -33.26 140.06
CA GLY A 2 58.98 -34.52 139.81
C GLY A 2 58.15 -35.36 138.83
N CYS A 3 58.58 -35.85 137.66
CA CYS A 3 59.87 -36.31 137.13
C CYS A 3 59.78 -36.17 135.58
N GLY A 4 60.82 -35.92 134.77
CA GLY A 4 62.15 -36.52 134.81
C GLY A 4 62.16 -37.86 134.06
N GLY A 5 61.77 -37.89 132.77
CA GLY A 5 61.82 -39.07 131.91
C GLY A 5 63.08 -39.06 131.05
N SER A 6 64.10 -39.80 131.48
CA SER A 6 65.34 -40.00 130.76
C SER A 6 65.08 -40.89 129.54
N VAL A 7 64.99 -40.29 128.35
CA VAL A 7 64.99 -41.02 127.07
C VAL A 7 66.36 -41.68 126.93
N SER A 8 66.36 -42.98 126.71
CA SER A 8 67.58 -43.74 126.53
C SER A 8 68.25 -43.31 125.22
N LYS A 9 69.58 -43.22 125.23
CA LYS A 9 70.38 -42.80 124.05
C LYS A 9 70.22 -43.77 122.86
N GLU A 10 69.69 -44.96 123.10
CA GLU A 10 69.37 -45.99 122.11
C GLU A 10 68.00 -45.72 121.43
N GLU A 11 66.96 -45.32 122.15
CA GLU A 11 65.66 -44.95 121.54
C GLU A 11 65.78 -43.72 120.63
N LEU A 12 66.61 -42.75 121.01
CA LEU A 12 66.87 -41.56 120.19
C LEU A 12 67.72 -41.90 118.94
N ALA A 13 68.52 -42.96 118.99
CA ALA A 13 69.29 -43.46 117.84
C ALA A 13 68.41 -44.27 116.87
N GLU A 14 67.46 -45.05 117.38
CA GLU A 14 66.48 -45.76 116.57
C GLU A 14 65.48 -44.80 115.91
N GLU A 15 64.98 -43.78 116.62
CA GLU A 15 64.13 -42.73 116.03
C GLU A 15 64.88 -41.93 114.96
N LEU A 16 66.18 -41.62 115.18
CA LEU A 16 67.01 -41.00 114.15
C LEU A 16 67.17 -41.91 112.92
N GLN A 17 67.38 -43.21 113.11
CA GLN A 17 67.56 -44.15 112.00
C GLN A 17 66.25 -44.40 111.23
N VAL A 18 65.11 -44.40 111.92
CA VAL A 18 63.78 -44.45 111.29
C VAL A 18 63.52 -43.16 110.51
N SER A 19 63.83 -42.00 111.11
CA SER A 19 63.69 -40.71 110.41
C SER A 19 64.60 -40.61 109.19
N GLU A 20 65.82 -41.15 109.23
CA GLU A 20 66.71 -41.19 108.06
C GLU A 20 66.17 -42.08 106.94
N ARG A 21 65.55 -43.22 107.27
CA ARG A 21 64.90 -44.08 106.27
C ARG A 21 63.68 -43.41 105.67
N GLU A 22 62.83 -42.79 106.48
CA GLU A 22 61.67 -42.04 105.99
C GLU A 22 62.09 -40.86 105.11
N LEU A 23 63.16 -40.16 105.46
CA LEU A 23 63.71 -39.05 104.68
C LEU A 23 64.35 -39.55 103.38
N GLN A 24 64.94 -40.75 103.36
CA GLN A 24 65.40 -41.40 102.12
C GLN A 24 64.23 -41.82 101.23
N GLU A 25 63.17 -42.37 101.78
CA GLU A 25 61.94 -42.73 101.05
C GLU A 25 61.23 -41.49 100.49
N GLU A 26 61.13 -40.42 101.27
CA GLU A 26 60.61 -39.11 100.83
C GLU A 26 61.47 -38.53 99.69
N ARG A 27 62.80 -38.61 99.80
CA ARG A 27 63.72 -38.18 98.72
C ARG A 27 63.54 -39.02 97.46
N GLN A 28 63.35 -40.33 97.60
CA GLN A 28 63.13 -41.22 96.46
C GLN A 28 61.78 -40.95 95.81
N ARG A 29 60.73 -40.72 96.61
CA ARG A 29 59.39 -40.35 96.13
C ARG A 29 59.35 -38.98 95.47
N LEU A 30 60.11 -38.01 95.99
CA LEU A 30 60.27 -36.71 95.35
C LEU A 30 61.01 -36.85 94.02
N LYS A 31 62.06 -37.66 93.97
CA LYS A 31 62.77 -37.95 92.72
C LYS A 31 61.87 -38.62 91.68
N GLU A 32 61.05 -39.59 92.08
CA GLU A 32 60.06 -40.21 91.19
C GLU A 32 59.01 -39.21 90.70
N LYS A 33 58.56 -38.29 91.57
CA LYS A 33 57.64 -37.21 91.16
C LYS A 33 58.31 -36.22 90.21
N ASP A 34 59.58 -35.89 90.43
CA ASP A 34 60.35 -35.02 89.53
C ASP A 34 60.55 -35.69 88.17
N ASP A 35 60.82 -37.00 88.14
CA ASP A 35 60.91 -37.80 86.91
C ASP A 35 59.55 -37.88 86.19
N GLN A 36 58.44 -38.01 86.92
CA GLN A 36 57.08 -37.95 86.36
C GLN A 36 56.76 -36.57 85.79
N ILE A 37 57.12 -35.49 86.51
CA ILE A 37 56.95 -34.11 86.04
C ILE A 37 57.78 -33.88 84.78
N ALA A 38 59.02 -34.37 84.74
CA ALA A 38 59.88 -34.30 83.55
C ALA A 38 59.25 -35.06 82.38
N SER A 39 58.75 -36.28 82.62
CA SER A 39 58.08 -37.09 81.59
C SER A 39 56.82 -36.41 81.04
N ILE A 40 55.99 -35.81 81.91
CA ILE A 40 54.80 -35.07 81.50
C ILE A 40 55.19 -33.80 80.72
N ARG A 41 56.22 -33.07 81.16
CA ARG A 41 56.74 -31.91 80.43
C ARG A 41 57.23 -32.29 79.04
N ASP A 42 57.99 -33.38 78.91
CA ASP A 42 58.46 -33.89 77.62
C ASP A 42 57.30 -34.34 76.73
N CYS A 43 56.27 -34.98 77.30
CA CYS A 43 55.07 -35.38 76.58
C CYS A 43 54.29 -34.16 76.06
N LEU A 44 54.05 -33.16 76.92
CA LEU A 44 53.38 -31.91 76.54
C LEU A 44 54.19 -31.12 75.52
N GLN A 45 55.52 -31.07 75.66
CA GLN A 45 56.38 -30.38 74.70
C GLN A 45 56.37 -31.09 73.34
N LYS A 46 56.35 -32.43 73.30
CA LYS A 46 56.16 -33.20 72.06
C LYS A 46 54.79 -32.97 71.45
N GLN A 47 53.73 -32.90 72.24
CA GLN A 47 52.39 -32.59 71.75
C GLN A 47 52.29 -31.17 71.20
N LEU A 48 52.89 -30.18 71.87
CA LEU A 48 52.94 -28.80 71.39
C LEU A 48 53.69 -28.70 70.07
N LYS A 49 54.87 -29.32 69.95
CA LYS A 49 55.62 -29.37 68.68
C LYS A 49 54.83 -30.07 67.57
N SER A 50 54.20 -31.20 67.87
CA SER A 50 53.35 -31.90 66.90
C SER A 50 52.13 -31.07 66.48
N ASN A 51 51.57 -30.28 67.39
CA ASN A 51 50.43 -29.42 67.10
C ASN A 51 50.84 -28.16 66.33
N GLU A 52 52.02 -27.59 66.62
CA GLU A 52 52.63 -26.51 65.84
C GLU A 52 52.95 -26.99 64.41
N GLU A 53 53.52 -28.18 64.26
CA GLU A 53 53.77 -28.79 62.94
C GLU A 53 52.46 -29.06 62.18
N ALA A 54 51.41 -29.54 62.85
CA ALA A 54 50.08 -29.73 62.25
C ALA A 54 49.44 -28.38 61.87
N SER A 55 49.57 -27.36 62.71
CA SER A 55 49.09 -26.01 62.44
C SER A 55 49.83 -25.37 61.26
N MET A 56 51.14 -25.58 61.14
CA MET A 56 51.94 -25.09 60.00
C MET A 56 51.58 -25.82 58.71
N ARG A 57 51.30 -27.13 58.74
CA ARG A 57 50.80 -27.88 57.58
C ARG A 57 49.40 -27.43 57.17
N ASN A 58 48.53 -27.14 58.15
CA ASN A 58 47.21 -26.59 57.88
C ASN A 58 47.30 -25.18 57.30
N ALA A 59 48.18 -24.31 57.81
CA ALA A 59 48.42 -22.98 57.28
C ALA A 59 48.97 -23.01 55.84
N ALA A 60 49.87 -23.96 55.54
CA ALA A 60 50.35 -24.18 54.18
C ALA A 60 49.24 -24.73 53.26
N SER A 61 48.37 -25.60 53.78
CA SER A 61 47.20 -26.09 53.04
C SER A 61 46.16 -24.99 52.81
N THR A 62 45.93 -24.09 53.77
CA THR A 62 44.99 -22.97 53.58
C THR A 62 45.53 -21.98 52.56
N HIS A 63 46.84 -21.69 52.55
CA HIS A 63 47.43 -20.88 51.49
C HIS A 63 47.32 -21.54 50.12
N SER A 64 47.54 -22.85 50.00
CA SER A 64 47.33 -23.56 48.73
C SER A 64 45.86 -23.53 48.27
N VAL A 65 44.90 -23.59 49.20
CA VAL A 65 43.46 -23.46 48.87
C VAL A 65 43.11 -22.02 48.48
N GLU A 66 43.67 -21.02 49.15
CA GLU A 66 43.51 -19.61 48.80
C GLU A 66 44.07 -19.32 47.40
N GLU A 67 45.27 -19.82 47.09
CA GLU A 67 45.89 -19.72 45.76
C GLU A 67 45.00 -20.36 44.68
N LEU A 68 44.55 -21.61 44.89
CA LEU A 68 43.64 -22.28 43.95
C LEU A 68 42.29 -21.56 43.81
N SER A 69 41.78 -20.97 44.89
CA SER A 69 40.54 -20.20 44.85
C SER A 69 40.71 -18.91 44.06
N SER A 70 41.86 -18.23 44.23
CA SER A 70 42.22 -17.03 43.48
C SER A 70 42.44 -17.34 42.00
N GLU A 71 43.06 -18.48 41.69
CA GLU A 71 43.25 -18.95 40.31
C GLU A 71 41.91 -19.33 39.66
N LEU A 72 41.02 -20.04 40.37
CA LEU A 72 39.67 -20.33 39.88
C LEU A 72 38.85 -19.07 39.66
N GLN A 73 38.98 -18.07 40.55
CA GLN A 73 38.31 -16.78 40.41
C GLN A 73 38.86 -16.00 39.20
N ALA A 74 40.18 -16.00 39.01
CA ALA A 74 40.82 -15.41 37.82
C ALA A 74 40.34 -16.10 36.54
N ARG A 75 40.37 -17.43 36.47
CA ARG A 75 39.86 -18.19 35.31
C ARG A 75 38.38 -17.94 35.03
N ARG A 76 37.56 -17.77 36.08
CA ARG A 76 36.14 -17.40 35.93
C ARG A 76 35.99 -15.99 35.38
N ALA A 77 36.81 -15.04 35.84
CA ALA A 77 36.83 -13.67 35.32
C ALA A 77 37.23 -13.68 33.84
N ASP A 78 38.34 -14.33 33.49
CA ASP A 78 38.83 -14.48 32.12
C ASP A 78 37.78 -15.12 31.21
N HIS A 79 37.13 -16.19 31.65
CA HIS A 79 36.07 -16.82 30.88
C HIS A 79 34.85 -15.91 30.72
N SER A 80 34.49 -15.14 31.75
CA SER A 80 33.39 -14.18 31.68
C SER A 80 33.69 -13.03 30.70
N GLU A 81 34.94 -12.57 30.64
CA GLU A 81 35.40 -11.57 29.67
C GLU A 81 35.45 -12.15 28.26
N ALA A 82 35.94 -13.37 28.09
CA ALA A 82 35.92 -14.08 26.81
C ALA A 82 34.48 -14.28 26.28
N LEU A 83 33.51 -14.60 27.14
CA LEU A 83 32.10 -14.70 26.74
C LEU A 83 31.50 -13.34 26.38
N LYS A 84 31.88 -12.26 27.09
CA LYS A 84 31.43 -10.91 26.73
C LYS A 84 31.97 -10.49 25.38
N THR A 85 33.27 -10.68 25.14
CA THR A 85 33.90 -10.35 23.84
C THR A 85 33.31 -11.17 22.71
N GLN A 86 33.06 -12.47 22.90
CA GLN A 86 32.36 -13.30 21.91
C GLN A 86 30.94 -12.79 21.61
N ARG A 87 30.17 -12.39 22.64
CA ARG A 87 28.84 -11.81 22.44
C ARG A 87 28.89 -10.49 21.67
N GLU A 88 29.85 -9.62 21.99
CA GLU A 88 30.03 -8.34 21.30
C GLU A 88 30.41 -8.54 19.83
N VAL A 89 31.31 -9.49 19.54
CA VAL A 89 31.68 -9.84 18.15
C VAL A 89 30.47 -10.37 17.38
N LEU A 90 29.73 -11.34 17.93
CA LEU A 90 28.53 -11.89 17.28
C LEU A 90 27.44 -10.83 17.07
N LEU A 91 27.23 -9.93 18.03
CA LEU A 91 26.30 -8.82 17.87
C LEU A 91 26.75 -7.85 16.77
N GLY A 92 28.04 -7.56 16.69
CA GLY A 92 28.63 -6.74 15.63
C GLY A 92 28.44 -7.37 14.25
N GLU A 93 28.73 -8.67 14.11
CA GLU A 93 28.54 -9.42 12.87
C GLU A 93 27.07 -9.42 12.43
N HIS A 94 26.14 -9.76 13.33
CA HIS A 94 24.72 -9.74 13.00
C HIS A 94 24.19 -8.34 12.66
N GLN A 95 24.68 -7.31 13.33
CA GLN A 95 24.32 -5.93 12.99
C GLN A 95 24.84 -5.55 11.60
N GLN A 96 26.08 -5.95 11.27
CA GLN A 96 26.67 -5.72 9.96
C GLN A 96 25.92 -6.50 8.86
N GLU A 97 25.57 -7.76 9.10
CA GLU A 97 24.74 -8.57 8.20
C GLU A 97 23.38 -7.91 7.96
N LEU A 98 22.69 -7.47 9.01
CA LEU A 98 21.40 -6.80 8.89
C LEU A 98 21.49 -5.52 8.05
N VAL A 99 22.52 -4.70 8.29
CA VAL A 99 22.76 -3.48 7.51
C VAL A 99 23.05 -3.83 6.04
N SER A 100 23.86 -4.86 5.79
CA SER A 100 24.19 -5.31 4.43
C SER A 100 22.96 -5.82 3.66
N VAL A 101 22.06 -6.56 4.33
CA VAL A 101 20.83 -7.09 3.74
C VAL A 101 19.84 -5.96 3.45
N LEU A 102 19.71 -4.99 4.36
CA LEU A 102 18.87 -3.81 4.14
C LEU A 102 19.39 -2.98 2.96
N GLN A 103 20.70 -2.73 2.88
CA GLN A 103 21.31 -2.03 1.74
C GLN A 103 21.12 -2.80 0.42
N ALA A 104 21.29 -4.12 0.43
CA ALA A 104 21.04 -4.96 -0.75
C ALA A 104 19.56 -4.90 -1.19
N ARG A 105 18.63 -4.88 -0.24
CA ARG A 105 17.19 -4.74 -0.53
C ARG A 105 16.86 -3.35 -1.09
N ASP A 106 17.40 -2.28 -0.51
CA ASP A 106 17.15 -0.91 -0.97
C ASP A 106 17.71 -0.69 -2.38
N THR A 107 18.91 -1.20 -2.65
CA THR A 107 19.50 -1.15 -4.00
C THR A 107 18.70 -1.97 -5.01
N ALA A 108 18.17 -3.13 -4.63
CA ALA A 108 17.27 -3.91 -5.48
C ALA A 108 15.95 -3.17 -5.75
N LEU A 109 15.34 -2.57 -4.74
CA LEU A 109 14.10 -1.78 -4.89
C LEU A 109 14.32 -0.57 -5.81
N LEU A 110 15.41 0.18 -5.62
CA LEU A 110 15.76 1.31 -6.48
C LEU A 110 15.95 0.89 -7.95
N ARG A 111 16.60 -0.25 -8.20
CA ARG A 111 16.70 -0.81 -9.57
C ARG A 111 15.33 -1.13 -10.15
N THR A 112 14.47 -1.83 -9.41
CA THR A 112 13.12 -2.16 -9.91
C THR A 112 12.25 -0.93 -10.18
N LEU A 113 12.41 0.14 -9.39
CA LEU A 113 11.70 1.40 -9.63
C LEU A 113 12.27 2.13 -10.85
N SER A 114 13.60 2.13 -11.04
CA SER A 114 14.26 2.66 -12.24
C SER A 114 13.81 1.93 -13.49
N ASP A 115 13.81 0.59 -13.48
CA ASP A 115 13.38 -0.23 -14.62
C ASP A 115 11.92 0.03 -14.99
N ARG A 116 11.04 0.19 -13.99
CA ARG A 116 9.62 0.56 -14.20
C ARG A 116 9.45 1.97 -14.75
N ALA A 117 10.26 2.93 -14.30
CA ALA A 117 10.25 4.28 -14.84
C ALA A 117 10.68 4.30 -16.31
N GLU A 118 11.78 3.61 -16.66
CA GLU A 118 12.23 3.47 -18.04
C GLU A 118 11.19 2.77 -18.92
N GLN A 119 10.51 1.73 -18.41
CA GLN A 119 9.46 1.06 -19.14
C GLN A 119 8.27 2.00 -19.41
N ALA A 120 7.84 2.76 -18.40
CA ALA A 120 6.77 3.74 -18.57
C ALA A 120 7.14 4.83 -19.59
N GLU A 121 8.39 5.30 -19.59
CA GLU A 121 8.89 6.24 -20.60
C GLU A 121 8.86 5.65 -22.02
N ARG A 122 9.30 4.39 -22.20
CA ARG A 122 9.22 3.69 -23.49
C ARG A 122 7.77 3.51 -23.97
N GLU A 123 6.85 3.19 -23.06
CA GLU A 123 5.41 3.07 -23.36
C GLU A 123 4.81 4.42 -23.79
N VAL A 124 5.15 5.52 -23.10
CA VAL A 124 4.71 6.87 -23.48
C VAL A 124 5.29 7.27 -24.84
N GLU A 125 6.57 6.98 -25.11
CA GLU A 125 7.22 7.30 -26.37
C GLU A 125 6.62 6.51 -27.55
N THR A 126 6.39 5.22 -27.36
CA THR A 126 5.73 4.38 -28.38
C THR A 126 4.29 4.82 -28.65
N HIS A 127 3.52 5.15 -27.61
CA HIS A 127 2.17 5.72 -27.78
C HIS A 127 2.20 7.08 -28.49
N ALA A 128 3.16 7.95 -28.16
CA ALA A 128 3.33 9.24 -28.83
C ALA A 128 3.69 9.05 -30.32
N ARG A 129 4.54 8.07 -30.64
CA ARG A 129 4.89 7.72 -32.02
C ARG A 129 3.68 7.20 -32.81
N ILE A 130 2.91 6.25 -32.26
CA ILE A 130 1.70 5.73 -32.90
C ILE A 130 0.69 6.87 -33.16
N LYS A 131 0.50 7.78 -32.20
CA LYS A 131 -0.37 8.95 -32.38
C LYS A 131 0.11 9.88 -33.50
N ARG A 132 1.43 10.14 -33.59
CA ARG A 132 1.99 10.96 -34.68
C ARG A 132 1.79 10.29 -36.04
N GLU A 133 2.10 9.00 -36.15
CA GLU A 133 1.91 8.23 -37.39
C GLU A 133 0.43 8.21 -37.82
N ALA A 134 -0.51 8.07 -36.86
CA ALA A 134 -1.94 8.13 -37.14
C ALA A 134 -2.40 9.52 -37.62
N VAL A 135 -1.89 10.59 -37.02
CA VAL A 135 -2.20 11.98 -37.43
C VAL A 135 -1.61 12.27 -38.81
N GLU A 136 -0.38 11.84 -39.10
CA GLU A 136 0.24 12.00 -40.42
C GLU A 136 -0.52 11.23 -41.49
N LYS A 137 -0.93 9.99 -41.20
CA LYS A 137 -1.76 9.19 -42.12
C LYS A 137 -3.11 9.86 -42.39
N ALA A 138 -3.81 10.32 -41.36
CA ALA A 138 -5.07 11.04 -41.52
C ALA A 138 -4.91 12.33 -42.33
N ARG A 139 -3.79 13.05 -42.13
CA ARG A 139 -3.45 14.25 -42.90
C ARG A 139 -3.16 13.94 -44.36
N ALA A 140 -2.46 12.83 -44.64
CA ALA A 140 -2.20 12.37 -46.01
C ALA A 140 -3.51 11.98 -46.73
N GLU A 141 -4.38 11.21 -46.08
CA GLU A 141 -5.69 10.82 -46.61
C GLU A 141 -6.60 12.04 -46.87
N LEU A 142 -6.57 13.05 -45.98
CA LEU A 142 -7.27 14.32 -46.21
C LEU A 142 -6.67 15.09 -47.38
N GLY A 143 -5.34 15.13 -47.52
CA GLY A 143 -4.66 15.77 -48.63
C GLY A 143 -5.01 15.15 -49.99
N GLU A 144 -5.05 13.81 -50.06
CA GLU A 144 -5.44 13.07 -51.25
C GLU A 144 -6.90 13.38 -51.62
N LYS A 145 -7.84 13.25 -50.67
CA LYS A 145 -9.26 13.58 -50.89
C LYS A 145 -9.46 15.03 -51.36
N LEU A 146 -8.71 15.97 -50.80
CA LEU A 146 -8.79 17.38 -51.19
C LEU A 146 -8.25 17.59 -52.59
N SER A 147 -7.16 16.91 -52.97
CA SER A 147 -6.61 16.95 -54.33
C SER A 147 -7.57 16.34 -55.37
N GLU A 148 -8.21 15.22 -55.05
CA GLU A 148 -9.24 14.59 -55.89
C GLU A 148 -10.47 15.50 -56.03
N ALA A 149 -10.92 16.11 -54.93
CA ALA A 149 -12.03 17.06 -54.94
C ALA A 149 -11.71 18.29 -55.81
N THR A 150 -10.48 18.82 -55.73
CA THR A 150 -10.05 19.93 -56.59
C THR A 150 -9.97 19.52 -58.06
N ALA A 151 -9.39 18.37 -58.38
CA ALA A 151 -9.26 17.89 -59.76
C ALA A 151 -10.63 17.60 -60.39
N THR A 152 -11.54 16.98 -59.63
CA THR A 152 -12.91 16.73 -60.08
C THR A 152 -13.70 18.04 -60.23
N GLY A 153 -13.53 18.99 -59.32
CA GLY A 153 -14.11 20.33 -59.43
C GLY A 153 -13.63 21.10 -60.66
N GLU A 154 -12.32 21.11 -60.92
CA GLU A 154 -11.72 21.73 -62.10
C GLU A 154 -12.19 21.06 -63.40
N ALA A 155 -12.24 19.74 -63.44
CA ALA A 155 -12.75 18.99 -64.59
C ALA A 155 -14.23 19.29 -64.85
N GLN A 156 -15.05 19.43 -63.80
CA GLN A 156 -16.45 19.83 -63.92
C GLN A 156 -16.59 21.26 -64.44
N LEU A 157 -15.80 22.21 -63.92
CA LEU A 157 -15.79 23.59 -64.41
C LEU A 157 -15.37 23.67 -65.89
N PHE A 158 -14.38 22.88 -66.29
CA PHE A 158 -13.95 22.82 -67.69
C PHE A 158 -15.06 22.26 -68.59
N ARG A 159 -15.76 21.20 -68.16
CA ARG A 159 -16.91 20.64 -68.90
C ARG A 159 -18.05 21.65 -68.99
N GLN A 160 -18.44 22.27 -67.88
CA GLN A 160 -19.50 23.28 -67.86
C GLN A 160 -19.16 24.47 -68.76
N ARG A 161 -17.89 24.88 -68.81
CA ARG A 161 -17.45 25.95 -69.70
C ARG A 161 -17.48 25.55 -71.17
N ALA A 162 -16.98 24.37 -71.51
CA ALA A 162 -17.04 23.85 -72.87
C ALA A 162 -18.49 23.69 -73.36
N GLU A 163 -19.40 23.27 -72.49
CA GLU A 163 -20.83 23.18 -72.81
C GLU A 163 -21.49 24.54 -72.92
N ALA A 164 -21.15 25.50 -72.05
CA ALA A 164 -21.62 26.88 -72.18
C ALA A 164 -21.18 27.47 -73.54
N ASP A 165 -19.91 27.28 -73.91
CA ASP A 165 -19.37 27.73 -75.20
C ASP A 165 -20.07 27.03 -76.38
N ALA A 166 -20.38 25.72 -76.25
CA ALA A 166 -21.12 24.97 -77.27
C ALA A 166 -22.56 25.46 -77.42
N VAL A 167 -23.27 25.69 -76.30
CA VAL A 167 -24.63 26.24 -76.30
C VAL A 167 -24.65 27.67 -76.84
N GLU A 168 -23.64 28.48 -76.54
CA GLU A 168 -23.51 29.82 -77.13
C GLU A 168 -23.27 29.76 -78.64
N ALA A 169 -22.42 28.84 -79.12
CA ALA A 169 -22.20 28.62 -80.55
C ALA A 169 -23.47 28.13 -81.27
N GLU A 170 -24.21 27.20 -80.66
CA GLU A 170 -25.51 26.75 -81.16
C GLU A 170 -26.53 27.88 -81.16
N LEU A 171 -26.59 28.71 -80.12
CA LEU A 171 -27.47 29.89 -80.08
C LEU A 171 -27.11 30.90 -81.16
N GLN A 172 -25.82 31.14 -81.42
CA GLN A 172 -25.39 32.02 -82.51
C GLN A 172 -25.73 31.43 -83.88
N SER A 173 -25.53 30.12 -84.07
CA SER A 173 -25.92 29.41 -85.30
C SER A 173 -27.43 29.44 -85.52
N LEU A 174 -28.23 29.20 -84.48
CA LEU A 174 -29.69 29.31 -84.57
C LEU A 174 -30.12 30.75 -84.83
N ARG A 175 -29.47 31.75 -84.23
CA ARG A 175 -29.75 33.18 -84.53
C ARG A 175 -29.40 33.52 -85.97
N SER A 176 -28.27 33.05 -86.49
CA SER A 176 -27.86 33.28 -87.88
C SER A 176 -28.70 32.49 -88.89
N GLN A 177 -29.37 31.41 -88.49
CA GLN A 177 -30.35 30.69 -89.30
C GLN A 177 -31.76 31.29 -89.23
N VAL A 178 -32.18 31.78 -88.06
CA VAL A 178 -33.51 32.40 -87.88
C VAL A 178 -33.59 33.77 -88.54
N GLY A 179 -32.49 34.53 -88.62
CA GLY A 179 -32.41 35.79 -89.36
C GLY A 179 -32.86 35.67 -90.82
N PRO A 180 -32.17 34.90 -91.66
CA PRO A 180 -32.52 34.71 -93.07
C PRO A 180 -33.88 34.02 -93.23
N LEU A 181 -34.30 33.11 -92.35
CA LEU A 181 -35.65 32.53 -92.43
C LEU A 181 -36.76 33.54 -92.09
N ARG A 182 -36.51 34.50 -91.19
CA ARG A 182 -37.44 35.62 -90.95
C ARG A 182 -37.46 36.56 -92.13
N GLU A 183 -36.30 36.88 -92.69
CA GLU A 183 -36.18 37.68 -93.90
C GLU A 183 -36.85 37.00 -95.09
N GLU A 184 -36.68 35.70 -95.30
CA GLU A 184 -37.37 34.89 -96.32
C GLU A 184 -38.87 34.84 -96.07
N ARG A 185 -39.32 34.68 -94.82
CA ARG A 185 -40.75 34.76 -94.48
C ARG A 185 -41.32 36.13 -94.84
N ASP A 186 -40.60 37.19 -94.48
CA ASP A 186 -41.03 38.57 -94.69
C ASP A 186 -40.96 38.94 -96.18
N GLN A 187 -39.95 38.48 -96.90
CA GLN A 187 -39.80 38.59 -98.36
C GLN A 187 -40.86 37.77 -99.09
N ALA A 188 -41.17 36.55 -98.67
CA ALA A 188 -42.25 35.75 -99.23
C ALA A 188 -43.62 36.39 -98.96
N ALA A 189 -43.82 36.97 -97.76
CA ALA A 189 -45.03 37.73 -97.45
C ALA A 189 -45.15 39.00 -98.30
N GLN A 190 -44.04 39.72 -98.51
CA GLN A 190 -43.96 40.89 -99.38
C GLN A 190 -44.16 40.51 -100.86
N ALA A 191 -43.48 39.49 -101.37
CA ALA A 191 -43.63 38.98 -102.73
C ALA A 191 -45.05 38.44 -102.98
N LEU A 192 -45.69 37.79 -102.00
CA LEU A 192 -47.10 37.41 -102.07
C LEU A 192 -48.01 38.65 -102.12
N GLN A 193 -47.69 39.70 -101.35
CA GLN A 193 -48.43 40.96 -101.38
C GLN A 193 -48.24 41.70 -102.71
N GLU A 194 -47.03 41.74 -103.25
CA GLU A 194 -46.67 42.33 -104.55
C GLU A 194 -47.28 41.54 -105.70
N ALA A 195 -47.20 40.21 -105.72
CA ALA A 195 -47.86 39.35 -106.71
C ALA A 195 -49.39 39.53 -106.66
N ARG A 196 -49.98 39.70 -105.47
CA ARG A 196 -51.40 40.07 -105.34
C ARG A 196 -51.71 41.45 -105.92
N LEU A 197 -50.81 42.43 -105.76
CA LEU A 197 -50.99 43.78 -106.32
C LEU A 197 -50.78 43.79 -107.85
N LEU A 198 -49.77 43.09 -108.35
CA LEU A 198 -49.45 42.93 -109.78
C LEU A 198 -50.54 42.13 -110.51
N LEU A 199 -51.07 41.06 -109.90
CA LEU A 199 -52.20 40.34 -110.44
C LEU A 199 -53.45 41.24 -110.51
N ARG A 200 -53.69 42.08 -109.48
CA ARG A 200 -54.78 43.07 -109.52
C ARG A 200 -54.58 44.15 -110.58
N SER A 201 -53.35 44.64 -110.78
CA SER A 201 -53.06 45.64 -111.81
C SER A 201 -53.10 45.03 -113.22
N GLU A 202 -52.57 43.82 -113.43
CA GLU A 202 -52.69 43.11 -114.71
C GLU A 202 -54.14 42.71 -115.02
N GLN A 203 -54.94 42.29 -114.03
CA GLN A 203 -56.38 42.05 -114.21
C GLN A 203 -57.12 43.35 -114.60
N ALA A 204 -56.65 44.51 -114.13
CA ALA A 204 -57.15 45.81 -114.55
C ALA A 204 -56.65 46.22 -115.96
N GLU A 205 -55.44 45.82 -116.37
CA GLU A 205 -54.83 46.14 -117.67
C GLU A 205 -55.18 45.15 -118.79
N ARG A 206 -55.75 43.98 -118.48
CA ARG A 206 -55.99 42.91 -119.47
C ARG A 206 -57.45 42.63 -119.76
N SER A 207 -57.93 43.43 -120.69
CA SER A 207 -58.82 43.00 -121.77
C SER A 207 -58.07 42.35 -122.96
N SER A 208 -56.75 42.05 -122.90
CA SER A 208 -56.00 41.59 -124.10
C SER A 208 -54.81 40.59 -123.94
N GLY A 209 -54.53 39.94 -122.81
CA GLY A 209 -53.33 39.05 -122.74
C GLY A 209 -53.41 37.85 -121.77
N ARG A 210 -53.87 36.68 -122.24
CA ARG A 210 -54.20 35.52 -121.39
C ARG A 210 -53.00 34.77 -120.75
N GLY A 211 -51.76 35.01 -121.18
CA GLY A 211 -50.59 34.17 -120.82
C GLY A 211 -49.83 34.59 -119.56
N GLN A 212 -49.62 35.89 -119.32
CA GLN A 212 -48.80 36.38 -118.20
C GLN A 212 -49.55 36.33 -116.84
N ALA A 213 -50.89 36.41 -116.86
CA ALA A 213 -51.71 36.25 -115.66
C ALA A 213 -51.62 34.82 -115.09
N SER A 214 -51.50 33.82 -115.97
CA SER A 214 -51.32 32.41 -115.57
C SER A 214 -49.99 32.17 -114.85
N LEU A 215 -48.91 32.87 -115.25
CA LEU A 215 -47.61 32.76 -114.60
C LEU A 215 -47.61 33.41 -113.21
N LEU A 216 -48.26 34.58 -113.06
CA LEU A 216 -48.42 35.22 -111.75
C LEU A 216 -49.31 34.39 -110.81
N GLU A 217 -50.35 33.74 -111.32
CA GLU A 217 -51.15 32.78 -110.56
C GLU A 217 -50.33 31.57 -110.09
N GLU A 218 -49.47 31.02 -110.96
CA GLU A 218 -48.56 29.92 -110.62
C GLU A 218 -47.56 30.34 -109.53
N HIS A 219 -46.93 31.51 -109.66
CA HIS A 219 -46.04 32.07 -108.63
C HIS A 219 -46.76 32.33 -107.29
N LEU A 220 -48.01 32.79 -107.31
CA LEU A 220 -48.79 33.01 -106.09
C LEU A 220 -49.11 31.68 -105.40
N VAL A 221 -49.45 30.64 -106.17
CA VAL A 221 -49.66 29.28 -105.65
C VAL A 221 -48.36 28.70 -105.07
N GLU A 222 -47.22 28.92 -105.72
CA GLU A 222 -45.91 28.50 -105.23
C GLU A 222 -45.55 29.21 -103.91
N ALA A 223 -45.70 30.53 -103.85
CA ALA A 223 -45.46 31.32 -102.64
C ALA A 223 -46.39 30.92 -101.48
N GLN A 224 -47.66 30.58 -101.77
CA GLN A 224 -48.57 30.04 -100.75
C GLN A 224 -48.10 28.67 -100.23
N ARG A 225 -47.65 27.78 -101.12
CA ARG A 225 -47.12 26.48 -100.72
C ARG A 225 -45.87 26.62 -99.87
N GLU A 226 -44.97 27.53 -100.22
CA GLU A 226 -43.76 27.80 -99.43
C GLU A 226 -44.08 28.40 -98.06
N HIS A 227 -45.05 29.33 -97.99
CA HIS A 227 -45.51 29.88 -96.72
C HIS A 227 -46.05 28.79 -95.79
N LEU A 228 -46.91 27.91 -96.31
CA LEU A 228 -47.45 26.78 -95.54
C LEU A 228 -46.35 25.81 -95.08
N ARG A 229 -45.34 25.54 -95.91
CA ARG A 229 -44.16 24.74 -95.52
C ARG A 229 -43.36 25.44 -94.42
N ALA A 230 -43.18 26.76 -94.49
CA ALA A 230 -42.48 27.54 -93.47
C ALA A 230 -43.24 27.55 -92.13
N GLU A 231 -44.56 27.72 -92.16
CA GLU A 231 -45.42 27.63 -90.98
C GLU A 231 -45.37 26.25 -90.33
N GLN A 232 -45.40 25.18 -91.14
CA GLN A 232 -45.26 23.82 -90.65
C GLN A 232 -43.89 23.61 -89.96
N ARG A 233 -42.79 24.03 -90.59
CA ARG A 233 -41.43 23.94 -90.01
C ARG A 233 -41.35 24.72 -88.68
N HIS A 234 -41.92 25.91 -88.63
CA HIS A 234 -41.95 26.70 -87.40
C HIS A 234 -42.79 26.00 -86.31
N GLY A 235 -43.95 25.44 -86.67
CA GLY A 235 -44.80 24.68 -85.76
C GLY A 235 -44.09 23.47 -85.17
N ASP A 236 -43.31 22.73 -85.98
CA ASP A 236 -42.59 21.54 -85.52
C ASP A 236 -41.39 21.89 -84.63
N LEU A 237 -40.64 22.95 -84.96
CA LEU A 237 -39.61 23.50 -84.07
C LEU A 237 -40.18 23.95 -82.72
N GLN A 238 -41.31 24.65 -82.73
CA GLN A 238 -41.96 25.09 -81.49
C GLN A 238 -42.41 23.90 -80.63
N LYS A 239 -42.96 22.84 -81.24
CA LYS A 239 -43.30 21.60 -80.53
C LYS A 239 -42.06 20.93 -79.94
N HIS A 240 -40.97 20.88 -80.70
CA HIS A 240 -39.71 20.30 -80.25
C HIS A 240 -39.13 21.06 -79.04
N SER A 241 -39.02 22.38 -79.10
CA SER A 241 -38.56 23.20 -77.96
C SER A 241 -39.47 23.07 -76.74
N ARG A 242 -40.80 22.95 -76.94
CA ARG A 242 -41.75 22.69 -75.83
C ARG A 242 -41.60 21.28 -75.24
N SER A 243 -41.13 20.30 -76.00
CA SER A 243 -40.79 18.98 -75.47
C SER A 243 -39.55 19.08 -74.58
N GLN A 244 -38.47 19.66 -75.11
CA GLN A 244 -37.21 19.82 -74.38
C GLN A 244 -37.38 20.59 -73.07
N LEU A 245 -38.19 21.66 -73.06
CA LEU A 245 -38.49 22.38 -71.82
C LEU A 245 -39.23 21.52 -70.78
N ARG A 246 -40.13 20.64 -71.21
CA ARG A 246 -40.82 19.71 -70.30
C ARG A 246 -39.88 18.64 -69.78
N ASP A 247 -39.00 18.11 -70.62
CA ASP A 247 -38.04 17.08 -70.23
C ASP A 247 -37.05 17.64 -69.19
N LEU A 248 -36.50 18.84 -69.41
CA LEU A 248 -35.63 19.53 -68.43
C LEU A 248 -36.37 19.87 -67.12
N GLN A 249 -37.65 20.24 -67.19
CA GLN A 249 -38.46 20.47 -65.99
C GLN A 249 -38.66 19.19 -65.18
N ASN A 250 -38.92 18.06 -65.84
CA ASN A 250 -39.05 16.76 -65.19
C ASN A 250 -37.71 16.32 -64.55
N GLU A 251 -36.59 16.50 -65.25
CA GLU A 251 -35.25 16.20 -64.72
C GLU A 251 -34.94 17.05 -63.47
N LEU A 252 -35.22 18.36 -63.51
CA LEU A 252 -35.07 19.23 -62.34
C LEU A 252 -35.93 18.77 -61.16
N GLN A 253 -37.17 18.33 -61.41
CA GLN A 253 -38.04 17.81 -60.38
C GLN A 253 -37.48 16.52 -59.75
N VAL A 254 -37.02 15.57 -60.57
CA VAL A 254 -36.41 14.32 -60.07
C VAL A 254 -35.16 14.62 -59.24
N ARG A 255 -34.29 15.53 -59.71
CA ARG A 255 -33.11 15.97 -58.95
C ARG A 255 -33.46 16.63 -57.63
N ALA A 256 -34.54 17.42 -57.58
CA ALA A 256 -35.00 18.03 -56.34
C ALA A 256 -35.52 16.98 -55.33
N GLU A 257 -36.21 15.94 -55.80
CA GLU A 257 -36.66 14.83 -54.96
C GLU A 257 -35.48 13.98 -54.45
N GLU A 258 -34.47 13.71 -55.28
CA GLU A 258 -33.23 13.04 -54.87
C GLU A 258 -32.48 13.81 -53.79
N LEU A 259 -32.36 15.14 -53.93
CA LEU A 259 -31.72 15.99 -52.94
C LEU A 259 -32.47 15.96 -51.61
N ARG A 260 -33.81 16.07 -51.62
CA ARG A 260 -34.63 15.91 -50.41
C ARG A 260 -34.44 14.54 -49.75
N GLY A 261 -34.31 13.48 -50.56
CA GLY A 261 -34.03 12.13 -50.06
C GLY A 261 -32.67 12.04 -49.35
N LYS A 262 -31.64 12.67 -49.92
CA LYS A 262 -30.30 12.75 -49.30
C LYS A 262 -30.30 13.59 -48.03
N ASP A 263 -30.99 14.72 -48.01
CA ASP A 263 -31.12 15.57 -46.82
C ASP A 263 -31.80 14.82 -45.68
N ALA A 264 -32.87 14.08 -45.97
CA ALA A 264 -33.54 13.23 -44.98
C ALA A 264 -32.62 12.11 -44.46
N ALA A 265 -31.76 11.54 -45.30
CA ALA A 265 -30.80 10.52 -44.88
C ALA A 265 -29.69 11.10 -44.00
N LEU A 266 -29.20 12.31 -44.31
CA LEU A 266 -28.24 13.03 -43.49
C LEU A 266 -28.82 13.38 -42.11
N GLN A 267 -30.05 13.88 -42.06
CA GLN A 267 -30.73 14.15 -40.79
C GLN A 267 -30.87 12.91 -39.89
N ARG A 268 -31.12 11.73 -40.48
CA ARG A 268 -31.13 10.46 -39.72
C ARG A 268 -29.77 10.10 -39.18
N ARG A 269 -28.71 10.24 -39.99
CA ARG A 269 -27.32 10.02 -39.57
C ARG A 269 -26.91 10.97 -38.44
N ASP A 270 -27.31 12.24 -38.52
CA ASP A 270 -27.04 13.22 -37.47
C ASP A 270 -27.75 12.86 -36.16
N ALA A 271 -28.99 12.34 -36.24
CA ALA A 271 -29.71 11.84 -35.07
C ALA A 271 -29.02 10.59 -34.47
N GLU A 272 -28.57 9.64 -35.29
CA GLU A 272 -27.79 8.48 -34.84
C GLU A 272 -26.47 8.90 -34.17
N LEU A 273 -25.76 9.87 -34.73
CA LEU A 273 -24.53 10.42 -34.13
C LEU A 273 -24.80 11.11 -32.80
N ALA A 274 -25.91 11.85 -32.69
CA ALA A 274 -26.33 12.45 -31.43
C ALA A 274 -26.63 11.39 -30.36
N GLU A 275 -27.30 10.30 -30.73
CA GLU A 275 -27.57 9.18 -29.83
C GLU A 275 -26.27 8.50 -29.36
N VAL A 276 -25.34 8.19 -30.27
CA VAL A 276 -24.03 7.62 -29.91
C VAL A 276 -23.26 8.56 -28.99
N ASN A 277 -23.30 9.88 -29.23
CA ASN A 277 -22.67 10.85 -28.34
C ASN A 277 -23.30 10.86 -26.94
N THR A 278 -24.62 10.71 -26.82
CA THR A 278 -25.27 10.56 -25.51
C THR A 278 -24.84 9.27 -24.79
N GLN A 279 -24.77 8.14 -25.51
CA GLN A 279 -24.30 6.87 -24.94
C GLN A 279 -22.84 6.94 -24.48
N LEU A 280 -21.97 7.63 -25.22
CA LEU A 280 -20.58 7.85 -24.82
C LEU A 280 -20.47 8.73 -23.57
N ALA A 281 -21.31 9.76 -23.45
CA ALA A 281 -21.36 10.59 -22.25
C ALA A 281 -21.82 9.78 -21.01
N ASP A 282 -22.82 8.91 -21.17
CA ASP A 282 -23.30 8.02 -20.10
C ASP A 282 -22.22 7.02 -19.67
N LEU A 283 -21.52 6.39 -20.63
CA LEU A 283 -20.40 5.49 -20.34
C LEU A 283 -19.27 6.22 -19.60
N GLN A 284 -18.94 7.44 -20.01
CA GLN A 284 -17.95 8.26 -19.32
C GLN A 284 -18.38 8.55 -17.87
N GLY A 285 -19.67 8.87 -17.63
CA GLY A 285 -20.22 9.01 -16.29
C GLY A 285 -20.06 7.74 -15.43
N LEU A 286 -20.35 6.56 -15.99
CA LEU A 286 -20.13 5.28 -15.30
C LEU A 286 -18.65 5.02 -14.97
N PHE A 287 -17.73 5.37 -15.87
CA PHE A 287 -16.29 5.26 -15.60
C PHE A 287 -15.86 6.18 -14.46
N ASP A 288 -16.35 7.41 -14.43
CA ASP A 288 -16.06 8.37 -13.35
C ASP A 288 -16.62 7.87 -12.01
N GLU A 289 -17.83 7.28 -12.01
CA GLU A 289 -18.43 6.66 -10.81
C GLU A 289 -17.59 5.49 -10.29
N VAL A 290 -17.19 4.55 -11.15
CA VAL A 290 -16.34 3.41 -10.76
C VAL A 290 -14.98 3.89 -10.25
N ASN A 291 -14.40 4.92 -10.88
CA ASN A 291 -13.13 5.50 -10.43
C ASN A 291 -13.26 6.14 -9.04
N ASN A 292 -14.35 6.86 -8.77
CA ASN A 292 -14.64 7.42 -7.45
C ASN A 292 -14.85 6.32 -6.39
N GLN A 293 -15.53 5.23 -6.72
CA GLN A 293 -15.68 4.07 -5.84
C GLN A 293 -14.32 3.43 -5.52
N LEU A 294 -13.47 3.26 -6.53
CA LEU A 294 -12.13 2.71 -6.35
C LEU A 294 -11.28 3.59 -5.41
N GLN A 295 -11.31 4.92 -5.59
CA GLN A 295 -10.63 5.85 -4.70
C GLN A 295 -11.14 5.76 -3.25
N SER A 296 -12.46 5.64 -3.06
CA SER A 296 -13.07 5.43 -1.74
C SER A 296 -12.60 4.13 -1.09
N GLU A 297 -12.57 3.03 -1.84
CA GLU A 297 -12.09 1.74 -1.35
C GLU A 297 -10.59 1.76 -1.02
N CYS A 298 -9.76 2.44 -1.82
CA CYS A 298 -8.36 2.68 -1.50
C CYS A 298 -8.21 3.43 -0.17
N GLY A 299 -8.95 4.52 0.04
CA GLY A 299 -8.94 5.26 1.32
C GLY A 299 -9.50 4.45 2.51
N ARG A 300 -10.39 3.47 2.26
CA ARG A 300 -10.84 2.52 3.29
C ARG A 300 -9.74 1.53 3.66
N ILE A 301 -9.03 1.00 2.68
CA ILE A 301 -7.90 0.07 2.88
C ILE A 301 -6.78 0.75 3.66
N GLU A 302 -6.41 1.98 3.32
CA GLU A 302 -5.39 2.75 4.05
C GLU A 302 -5.75 2.92 5.54
N ARG A 303 -7.02 3.24 5.83
CA ARG A 303 -7.50 3.32 7.22
C ARG A 303 -7.43 1.99 7.95
N LEU A 304 -7.79 0.89 7.29
CA LEU A 304 -7.68 -0.46 7.86
C LEU A 304 -6.23 -0.86 8.12
N GLN A 305 -5.31 -0.56 7.19
CA GLN A 305 -3.88 -0.77 7.40
C GLN A 305 -3.35 0.06 8.58
N GLY A 306 -3.80 1.30 8.72
CA GLY A 306 -3.54 2.13 9.89
C GLY A 306 -4.00 1.46 11.19
N ALA A 307 -5.24 0.98 11.24
CA ALA A 307 -5.77 0.27 12.41
C ALA A 307 -4.98 -1.01 12.74
N VAL A 308 -4.64 -1.83 11.73
CA VAL A 308 -3.81 -3.04 11.91
C VAL A 308 -2.43 -2.69 12.47
N SER A 309 -1.81 -1.61 12.01
CA SER A 309 -0.52 -1.15 12.53
C SER A 309 -0.57 -0.75 14.02
N VAL A 310 -1.68 -0.13 14.45
CA VAL A 310 -1.93 0.21 15.85
C VAL A 310 -2.13 -1.05 16.69
N CYS A 311 -2.95 -1.99 16.23
CA CYS A 311 -3.15 -3.28 16.91
C CYS A 311 -1.83 -4.06 17.06
N SER A 312 -0.99 -4.06 16.02
CA SER A 312 0.34 -4.70 16.09
C SER A 312 1.25 -4.06 17.14
N ARG A 313 1.22 -2.73 17.28
CA ARG A 313 1.96 -2.02 18.33
C ARG A 313 1.47 -2.38 19.73
N GLN A 314 0.15 -2.38 19.92
CA GLN A 314 -0.47 -2.76 21.19
C GLN A 314 -0.17 -4.22 21.56
N SER A 315 -0.10 -5.13 20.60
CA SER A 315 0.32 -6.53 20.84
C SER A 315 1.74 -6.59 21.42
N LYS A 316 2.68 -5.83 20.87
CA LYS A 316 4.07 -5.76 21.38
C LYS A 316 4.15 -5.16 22.78
N GLU A 317 3.32 -4.16 23.08
CA GLU A 317 3.22 -3.58 24.43
C GLU A 317 2.67 -4.60 25.43
N LEU A 318 1.67 -5.39 25.04
CA LEU A 318 1.13 -6.49 25.87
C LEU A 318 2.17 -7.60 26.08
N GLU A 319 2.92 -7.99 25.06
CA GLU A 319 4.03 -8.96 25.17
C GLU A 319 5.11 -8.44 26.15
N SER A 320 5.44 -7.16 26.09
CA SER A 320 6.37 -6.54 27.05
C SER A 320 5.83 -6.54 28.48
N LEU A 321 4.56 -6.21 28.68
CA LEU A 321 3.90 -6.27 30.00
C LEU A 321 3.87 -7.70 30.54
N GLN A 322 3.59 -8.68 29.69
CA GLN A 322 3.66 -10.10 30.05
C GLN A 322 5.07 -10.49 30.52
N GLY A 323 6.11 -10.08 29.79
CA GLY A 323 7.51 -10.31 30.19
C GLY A 323 7.83 -9.76 31.58
N MET A 324 7.39 -8.54 31.89
CA MET A 324 7.59 -7.95 33.23
C MET A 324 6.83 -8.71 34.33
N VAL A 325 5.64 -9.26 34.04
CA VAL A 325 4.89 -10.11 34.98
C VAL A 325 5.62 -11.42 35.23
N GLU A 326 6.15 -12.06 34.18
CA GLU A 326 6.94 -13.28 34.29
C GLU A 326 8.23 -13.06 35.10
N GLU A 327 8.92 -11.94 34.90
CA GLU A 327 10.07 -11.52 35.70
C GLU A 327 9.71 -11.29 37.17
N SER A 328 8.58 -10.62 37.43
CA SER A 328 8.07 -10.40 38.78
C SER A 328 7.74 -11.72 39.48
N HIS A 329 7.13 -12.67 38.78
CA HIS A 329 6.86 -14.02 39.30
C HIS A 329 8.16 -14.77 39.61
N ARG A 330 9.18 -14.67 38.74
CA ARG A 330 10.51 -15.27 38.98
C ARG A 330 11.18 -14.66 40.22
N MET A 331 11.14 -13.34 40.38
CA MET A 331 11.65 -12.68 41.60
C MET A 331 10.90 -13.12 42.86
N LEU A 332 9.58 -13.25 42.81
CA LEU A 332 8.79 -13.75 43.95
C LEU A 332 9.15 -15.20 44.32
N ALA A 333 9.44 -16.05 43.34
CA ALA A 333 9.94 -17.40 43.59
C ALA A 333 11.30 -17.38 44.30
N GLN A 334 12.24 -16.55 43.82
CA GLN A 334 13.56 -16.36 44.47
C GLN A 334 13.43 -15.83 45.90
N LEU A 335 12.53 -14.87 46.15
CA LEU A 335 12.27 -14.36 47.50
C LEU A 335 11.69 -15.44 48.42
N ARG A 336 10.84 -16.34 47.91
CA ARG A 336 10.33 -17.49 48.68
C ARG A 336 11.45 -18.47 49.02
N GLU A 337 12.30 -18.83 48.07
CA GLU A 337 13.45 -19.70 48.30
C GLU A 337 14.41 -19.09 49.35
N ALA A 338 14.71 -17.80 49.24
CA ALA A 338 15.54 -17.09 50.21
C ALA A 338 14.91 -17.10 51.63
N LEU A 339 13.59 -16.92 51.74
CA LEU A 339 12.88 -17.02 53.02
C LEU A 339 12.88 -18.44 53.60
N GLU A 340 12.79 -19.47 52.76
CA GLU A 340 12.87 -20.87 53.20
C GLU A 340 14.27 -21.21 53.70
N GLN A 341 15.31 -20.73 53.01
CA GLN A 341 16.70 -20.85 53.45
C GLN A 341 16.91 -20.18 54.80
N GLU A 342 16.41 -18.95 54.97
CA GLU A 342 16.53 -18.20 56.23
C GLU A 342 15.83 -18.92 57.40
N ARG A 343 14.65 -19.51 57.15
CA ARG A 343 13.95 -20.36 58.14
C ARG A 343 14.75 -21.61 58.49
N ALA A 344 15.33 -22.29 57.50
CA ALA A 344 16.15 -23.47 57.73
C ALA A 344 17.42 -23.13 58.54
N GLU A 345 18.05 -21.99 58.25
CA GLU A 345 19.17 -21.46 59.03
C GLU A 345 18.79 -21.14 60.46
N ARG A 346 17.64 -20.47 60.69
CA ARG A 346 17.11 -20.21 62.04
C ARG A 346 16.89 -21.48 62.84
N LEU A 347 16.29 -22.50 62.22
CA LEU A 347 16.08 -23.80 62.87
C LEU A 347 17.42 -24.47 63.23
N ARG A 348 18.40 -24.43 62.31
CA ARG A 348 19.75 -24.95 62.56
C ARG A 348 20.43 -24.24 63.73
N VAL A 349 20.36 -22.91 63.78
CA VAL A 349 20.93 -22.10 64.87
C VAL A 349 20.21 -22.35 66.19
N SER A 350 18.88 -22.48 66.18
CA SER A 350 18.09 -22.85 67.36
C SER A 350 18.51 -24.21 67.92
N GLY A 351 18.70 -25.22 67.06
CA GLY A 351 19.19 -26.53 67.49
C GLY A 351 20.59 -26.47 68.11
N LEU A 352 21.51 -25.67 67.54
CA LEU A 352 22.83 -25.44 68.14
C LEU A 352 22.73 -24.75 69.52
N LEU A 353 21.82 -23.78 69.66
CA LEU A 353 21.58 -23.09 70.92
C LEU A 353 21.04 -24.04 72.00
N GLU A 354 20.09 -24.92 71.64
CA GLU A 354 19.56 -25.95 72.54
C GLU A 354 20.65 -26.92 73.01
N HIS A 355 21.55 -27.35 72.11
CA HIS A 355 22.69 -28.18 72.48
C HIS A 355 23.64 -27.49 73.47
N GLU A 356 23.94 -26.20 73.25
CA GLU A 356 24.75 -25.42 74.20
C GLU A 356 24.01 -25.20 75.53
N GLN A 357 22.68 -25.02 75.51
CA GLN A 357 21.86 -24.97 76.72
C GLN A 357 21.90 -26.30 77.49
N GLN A 358 21.81 -27.44 76.81
CA GLN A 358 21.95 -28.77 77.42
C GLN A 358 23.35 -28.96 78.02
N ARG A 359 24.40 -28.54 77.29
CA ARG A 359 25.79 -28.61 77.77
C ARG A 359 26.01 -27.76 79.01
N THR A 360 25.48 -26.53 79.03
CA THR A 360 25.54 -25.64 80.20
C THR A 360 24.74 -26.19 81.38
N GLN A 361 23.56 -26.78 81.12
CA GLN A 361 22.77 -27.45 82.16
C GLN A 361 23.52 -28.64 82.78
N LEU A 362 24.13 -29.50 81.96
CA LEU A 362 24.97 -30.60 82.44
C LEU A 362 26.16 -30.08 83.27
N LEU A 363 26.79 -28.98 82.83
CA LEU A 363 27.88 -28.36 83.58
C LEU A 363 27.40 -27.87 84.95
N LEU A 364 26.21 -27.26 85.03
CA LEU A 364 25.58 -26.83 86.28
C LEU A 364 25.25 -28.01 87.18
N ASP A 365 24.72 -29.11 86.66
CA ASP A 365 24.42 -30.32 87.43
C ASP A 365 25.70 -30.97 87.98
N VAL A 366 26.78 -31.00 87.18
CA VAL A 366 28.11 -31.44 87.61
C VAL A 366 28.64 -30.55 88.74
N LEU A 367 28.58 -29.23 88.58
CA LEU A 367 28.99 -28.27 89.61
C LEU A 367 28.15 -28.41 90.88
N LYS A 368 26.84 -28.65 90.74
CA LYS A 368 25.93 -28.91 91.86
C LYS A 368 26.31 -30.19 92.59
N HIS A 369 26.60 -31.28 91.88
CA HIS A 369 27.05 -32.53 92.47
C HIS A 369 28.41 -32.40 93.18
N PHE A 370 29.35 -31.66 92.59
CA PHE A 370 30.62 -31.31 93.26
C PHE A 370 30.39 -30.49 94.52
N LYS A 371 29.50 -29.50 94.48
CA LYS A 371 29.11 -28.70 95.64
C LYS A 371 28.49 -29.58 96.74
N GLU A 372 27.57 -30.48 96.40
CA GLU A 372 26.96 -31.42 97.35
C GLU A 372 28.00 -32.37 97.96
N LYS A 373 28.95 -32.89 97.16
CA LYS A 373 30.09 -33.68 97.66
C LYS A 373 31.03 -32.89 98.56
N LEU A 374 31.30 -31.63 98.22
CA LEU A 374 32.11 -30.71 99.05
C LEU A 374 31.38 -30.29 100.33
N GLN A 375 30.04 -30.25 100.33
CA GLN A 375 29.24 -29.99 101.53
C GLN A 375 29.14 -31.22 102.44
N GLY A 376 29.12 -32.43 101.86
CA GLY A 376 29.21 -33.70 102.60
C GLY A 376 30.61 -33.96 103.19
N LEU A 377 31.65 -33.36 102.61
CA LEU A 377 32.94 -33.16 103.26
C LEU A 377 32.73 -32.10 104.35
N THR A 378 32.32 -32.57 105.54
CA THR A 378 32.27 -31.74 106.74
C THR A 378 33.56 -30.91 106.83
N PRO A 379 33.48 -29.61 107.15
CA PRO A 379 34.66 -28.74 107.25
C PRO A 379 35.79 -29.35 108.08
N GLN A 380 35.48 -30.21 109.05
CA GLN A 380 36.46 -30.97 109.82
C GLN A 380 37.35 -31.90 108.98
N MET A 381 36.88 -32.51 107.89
CA MET A 381 37.71 -33.38 107.03
C MET A 381 38.64 -32.61 106.07
N LEU A 382 38.25 -31.42 105.61
CA LEU A 382 39.11 -30.54 104.82
C LEU A 382 40.07 -29.73 105.71
N LEU A 383 39.65 -29.37 106.93
CA LEU A 383 40.50 -28.72 107.94
C LEU A 383 41.48 -29.69 108.63
N SER A 384 41.21 -31.00 108.67
CA SER A 384 42.13 -32.00 109.26
C SER A 384 43.37 -32.30 108.39
N ARG A 385 43.40 -31.88 107.11
CA ARG A 385 44.58 -32.06 106.23
C ARG A 385 45.27 -30.75 105.83
N LEU A 386 44.65 -29.59 106.05
CA LEU A 386 45.20 -28.28 105.75
C LEU A 386 45.32 -27.46 107.04
N GLY A 387 46.11 -27.93 108.01
CA GLY A 387 46.30 -27.31 109.33
C GLY A 387 46.58 -25.81 109.28
N VAL A 388 45.51 -25.01 109.23
CA VAL A 388 45.53 -23.56 109.16
C VAL A 388 44.50 -23.06 110.15
N THR A 389 44.97 -22.96 111.39
CA THR A 389 44.40 -22.15 112.46
C THR A 389 44.72 -20.68 112.18
N ASP A 390 43.76 -19.89 111.71
CA ASP A 390 43.45 -18.55 112.28
C ASP A 390 42.45 -17.75 111.42
N PRO A 391 41.26 -17.39 111.96
CA PRO A 391 40.32 -16.52 111.29
C PRO A 391 40.34 -15.13 111.92
N LYS A 392 41.29 -14.23 111.56
CA LYS A 392 41.17 -12.82 112.01
C LYS A 392 41.98 -11.69 111.34
N VAL A 393 42.62 -11.85 110.17
CA VAL A 393 43.60 -10.81 109.71
C VAL A 393 43.40 -10.17 108.33
N LEU A 394 42.40 -10.51 107.50
CA LEU A 394 42.26 -9.88 106.16
C LEU A 394 40.99 -9.03 105.96
N ALA A 395 40.57 -8.35 107.02
CA ALA A 395 39.65 -7.21 106.92
C ALA A 395 40.44 -5.90 107.05
N SER A 396 41.25 -5.56 106.05
CA SER A 396 41.74 -4.18 105.89
C SER A 396 42.37 -3.97 104.51
N GLY A 397 41.86 -2.97 103.79
CA GLY A 397 42.72 -2.10 103.00
C GLY A 397 42.53 -2.14 101.48
N VAL A 398 42.38 -0.92 100.94
CA VAL A 398 42.71 -0.47 99.57
C VAL A 398 41.61 -0.75 98.53
N GLY A 399 40.86 0.20 97.98
CA GLY A 399 41.05 1.65 97.87
C GLY A 399 41.74 2.04 96.56
N ALA A 400 40.96 2.61 95.62
CA ALA A 400 41.38 3.54 94.55
C ALA A 400 42.08 3.00 93.28
N GLY A 401 41.75 3.66 92.15
CA GLY A 401 42.48 3.65 90.87
C GLY A 401 41.68 3.05 89.72
N ALA A 402 40.77 3.74 89.02
CA ALA A 402 40.94 4.93 88.18
C ALA A 402 41.85 4.74 86.96
N ALA A 403 41.23 4.98 85.79
CA ALA A 403 41.78 5.51 84.54
C ALA A 403 42.44 4.55 83.52
N LEU A 404 42.10 4.89 82.25
CA LEU A 404 42.67 4.57 80.93
C LEU A 404 41.70 3.72 80.09
N SER A 405 41.32 4.00 78.85
CA SER A 405 41.49 5.10 77.87
C SER A 405 40.51 4.73 76.74
N ALA A 406 39.62 5.60 76.27
CA ALA A 406 39.88 6.65 75.28
C ALA A 406 40.55 6.17 73.97
N LEU A 407 39.73 5.73 73.01
CA LEU A 407 39.85 5.94 71.55
C LEU A 407 38.39 5.96 71.01
N GLY A 408 37.82 7.02 70.43
CA GLY A 408 38.36 8.31 70.06
C GLY A 408 38.89 8.38 68.63
N LEU A 409 38.12 8.00 67.61
CA LEU A 409 38.19 8.53 66.22
C LEU A 409 36.77 8.43 65.62
N ASN A 410 36.02 9.50 65.33
CA ASN A 410 36.30 10.68 64.50
C ASN A 410 36.46 10.30 63.01
N GLY A 411 35.56 10.80 62.16
CA GLY A 411 35.62 10.49 60.73
C GLY A 411 34.43 10.92 59.87
N TYR A 412 34.15 12.23 59.80
CA TYR A 412 33.71 12.98 58.61
C TYR A 412 32.54 12.45 57.75
N CYS A 413 31.42 13.18 57.71
CA CYS A 413 31.14 14.14 56.63
C CYS A 413 31.27 13.53 55.24
N ASN A 414 30.15 13.11 54.65
CA ASN A 414 29.72 13.58 53.34
C ASN A 414 28.25 13.17 53.09
N SER A 415 27.35 14.11 53.34
CA SER A 415 26.40 14.41 52.26
C SER A 415 27.22 14.77 51.01
N PRO A 416 26.78 14.32 49.84
CA PRO A 416 26.45 15.30 48.83
C PRO A 416 24.94 15.33 48.66
N ALA A 417 24.48 16.58 48.73
CA ALA A 417 23.35 17.20 48.08
C ALA A 417 22.52 16.39 47.07
N PRO A 418 21.24 16.77 46.94
CA PRO A 418 20.32 16.26 45.95
C PRO A 418 20.74 16.75 44.57
N PHE A 419 20.93 15.82 43.62
CA PHE A 419 20.83 16.12 42.20
C PHE A 419 19.62 15.37 41.68
N SER A 420 18.59 16.15 41.34
CA SER A 420 18.13 16.30 39.97
C SER A 420 17.61 14.97 39.44
N GLY A 421 16.31 14.72 39.54
CA GLY A 421 15.43 15.40 38.60
C GLY A 421 15.65 14.79 37.23
N ASN A 422 15.03 13.61 37.03
CA ASN A 422 14.45 13.14 35.77
C ASN A 422 13.73 11.82 36.06
N SER A 423 12.62 11.93 36.81
CA SER A 423 11.48 11.06 36.51
C SER A 423 11.07 11.33 35.07
N PRO A 424 11.02 10.34 34.17
CA PRO A 424 10.09 10.47 33.07
C PRO A 424 8.72 10.48 33.73
N ALA A 425 8.05 11.63 33.67
CA ALA A 425 6.62 11.71 33.89
C ALA A 425 5.94 10.75 32.91
N VAL A 426 5.75 9.49 33.31
CA VAL A 426 4.72 8.64 32.73
C VAL A 426 3.46 9.07 33.43
N GLY A 427 2.72 9.91 32.71
CA GLY A 427 1.62 10.71 33.22
C GLY A 427 0.63 9.88 34.03
N LYS A 428 0.09 10.54 35.05
CA LYS A 428 -1.32 10.35 35.42
C LYS A 428 -2.12 10.33 34.12
N VAL A 429 -2.50 9.14 33.68
CA VAL A 429 -3.64 8.96 32.79
C VAL A 429 -4.83 9.35 33.65
N SER A 430 -5.13 10.64 33.66
CA SER A 430 -6.46 11.13 33.92
C SER A 430 -7.35 10.37 32.93
N LEU A 431 -8.10 9.39 33.44
CA LEU A 431 -9.23 8.81 32.75
C LEU A 431 -10.25 9.94 32.56
N SER A 432 -10.01 10.76 31.54
CA SER A 432 -11.04 11.58 30.95
C SER A 432 -12.09 10.60 30.44
N PRO A 433 -13.37 10.75 30.83
CA PRO A 433 -14.41 9.91 30.29
C PRO A 433 -14.43 10.13 28.78
N CYS A 434 -14.14 9.09 28.01
CA CYS A 434 -14.35 9.12 26.58
C CYS A 434 -15.81 9.50 26.34
N PRO A 435 -16.09 10.52 25.51
CA PRO A 435 -17.45 10.72 25.02
C PRO A 435 -17.86 9.44 24.27
N PRO A 436 -19.15 9.07 24.33
CA PRO A 436 -19.63 7.86 23.69
C PRO A 436 -19.27 7.86 22.20
N VAL A 437 -18.63 6.79 21.75
CA VAL A 437 -18.39 6.53 20.34
C VAL A 437 -19.76 6.60 19.63
N PRO A 438 -19.95 7.48 18.65
CA PRO A 438 -21.19 7.47 17.88
C PRO A 438 -21.25 6.13 17.15
N ARG A 439 -22.29 5.34 17.46
CA ARG A 439 -22.69 4.20 16.63
C ARG A 439 -22.71 4.66 15.17
N PRO A 440 -22.24 3.86 14.21
CA PRO A 440 -22.53 4.11 12.81
C PRO A 440 -24.05 4.01 12.64
N HIS A 441 -24.71 5.16 12.65
CA HIS A 441 -26.07 5.28 12.19
C HIS A 441 -26.05 4.87 10.71
N LEU A 442 -26.72 3.75 10.43
CA LEU A 442 -27.30 3.48 9.13
C LEU A 442 -27.99 4.78 8.63
N PRO A 443 -27.80 5.18 7.37
CA PRO A 443 -28.48 6.35 6.85
C PRO A 443 -30.00 6.14 6.96
N PRO A 444 -30.76 7.12 7.48
CA PRO A 444 -32.21 7.07 7.41
C PRO A 444 -32.62 7.14 5.94
N ALA A 445 -33.56 6.29 5.57
CA ALA A 445 -34.32 6.43 4.34
C ALA A 445 -34.97 7.82 4.30
N THR A 446 -34.38 8.76 3.56
CA THR A 446 -35.10 9.92 3.03
C THR A 446 -35.64 9.50 1.67
N ALA A 447 -36.87 9.01 1.62
CA ALA A 447 -38.05 9.86 1.52
C ALA A 447 -37.96 10.78 0.31
N ALA A 448 -38.68 10.35 -0.72
CA ALA A 448 -39.09 11.07 -1.90
C ALA A 448 -39.31 12.57 -1.62
N LYS A 449 -38.67 13.42 -2.42
CA LYS A 449 -39.00 14.83 -2.53
C LYS A 449 -39.33 15.14 -3.99
N THR A 450 -40.62 14.98 -4.26
CA THR A 450 -41.46 15.87 -5.07
C THR A 450 -40.76 16.67 -6.17
N ALA A 451 -41.09 16.28 -7.40
CA ALA A 451 -41.10 17.12 -8.58
C ALA A 451 -41.86 18.46 -8.35
N PRO A 452 -41.51 19.51 -9.10
CA PRO A 452 -42.46 20.45 -9.68
C PRO A 452 -42.63 20.06 -11.16
N ASP A 453 -43.70 19.36 -11.52
CA ASP A 453 -44.92 19.97 -12.07
C ASP A 453 -44.69 21.28 -12.82
N SER A 454 -44.57 21.16 -14.15
CA SER A 454 -44.93 22.21 -15.08
C SER A 454 -45.46 21.56 -16.36
N THR A 455 -46.74 21.19 -16.32
CA THR A 455 -47.57 21.17 -17.54
C THR A 455 -47.99 22.60 -17.88
N PRO A 456 -48.17 22.89 -19.18
CA PRO A 456 -49.51 23.26 -19.60
C PRO A 456 -50.01 22.49 -20.83
N ARG A 457 -51.20 21.91 -20.63
CA ARG A 457 -52.36 21.60 -21.51
C ARG A 457 -52.51 22.47 -22.82
N PRO A 458 -53.43 22.15 -23.78
CA PRO A 458 -53.57 20.94 -24.62
C PRO A 458 -54.07 21.18 -26.09
N THR A 459 -54.28 20.08 -26.85
CA THR A 459 -55.18 19.84 -28.04
C THR A 459 -54.82 20.42 -29.42
N PRO A 460 -55.37 19.88 -30.56
CA PRO A 460 -56.28 18.73 -30.80
C PRO A 460 -55.70 17.66 -31.77
N ALA A 461 -55.98 16.36 -31.64
CA ALA A 461 -57.17 15.61 -32.12
C ALA A 461 -57.45 15.68 -33.64
N MET A 462 -56.95 14.69 -34.38
CA MET A 462 -57.46 14.12 -35.65
C MET A 462 -57.10 12.62 -35.57
N GLY A 463 -58.03 11.69 -35.34
CA GLY A 463 -58.85 11.06 -36.40
C GLY A 463 -57.97 10.30 -37.38
N SER A 464 -57.85 8.96 -37.36
CA SER A 464 -58.84 8.01 -37.89
C SER A 464 -58.31 6.56 -37.77
N PRO A 465 -59.15 5.52 -37.88
CA PRO A 465 -58.88 4.15 -37.44
C PRO A 465 -58.59 3.17 -38.59
N PHE A 466 -57.94 2.03 -38.32
CA PHE A 466 -58.28 0.74 -38.95
C PHE A 466 -57.57 -0.46 -38.30
N VAL A 467 -58.37 -1.39 -37.74
CA VAL A 467 -58.40 -2.86 -37.96
C VAL A 467 -57.09 -3.56 -38.34
N GLY A 468 -56.61 -4.64 -37.72
CA GLY A 468 -57.15 -5.59 -36.75
C GLY A 468 -56.40 -6.94 -36.88
N ARG A 469 -56.60 -7.84 -35.89
CA ARG A 469 -56.33 -9.32 -35.93
C ARG A 469 -54.85 -9.76 -36.15
N ALA A 470 -54.34 -10.88 -35.65
CA ALA A 470 -54.90 -12.04 -34.98
C ALA A 470 -53.80 -12.79 -34.18
N ASN A 471 -54.26 -13.49 -33.14
CA ASN A 471 -53.83 -14.78 -32.60
C ASN A 471 -52.68 -15.55 -33.29
N GLY A 472 -51.80 -16.13 -32.47
CA GLY A 472 -51.07 -17.37 -32.80
C GLY A 472 -49.95 -17.71 -31.81
N PRO A 473 -49.69 -18.98 -31.48
CA PRO A 473 -49.56 -19.40 -30.08
C PRO A 473 -48.15 -19.88 -29.65
N LEU A 474 -48.05 -20.04 -28.32
CA LEU A 474 -47.13 -20.91 -27.60
C LEU A 474 -47.12 -22.32 -28.18
N ASP A 475 -45.92 -22.86 -28.39
CA ASP A 475 -45.65 -24.30 -28.29
C ASP A 475 -44.30 -24.54 -27.61
N ALA A 476 -44.34 -25.49 -26.69
CA ALA A 476 -43.24 -25.98 -25.88
C ALA A 476 -42.92 -27.42 -26.32
N PHE A 477 -41.66 -27.74 -26.58
CA PHE A 477 -41.02 -29.06 -26.53
C PHE A 477 -39.51 -28.75 -26.69
N GLY A 478 -38.55 -29.25 -25.92
CA GLY A 478 -38.44 -30.51 -25.21
C GLY A 478 -37.11 -31.14 -25.63
N ALA A 479 -36.10 -31.08 -24.74
CA ALA A 479 -34.91 -31.92 -24.56
C ALA A 479 -34.16 -32.52 -25.78
N ALA A 480 -32.82 -32.41 -25.77
CA ALA A 480 -31.87 -33.54 -25.60
C ALA A 480 -30.48 -33.29 -26.22
N TYR A 481 -29.45 -33.48 -25.39
CA TYR A 481 -28.14 -34.10 -25.63
C TYR A 481 -27.28 -33.77 -26.88
N GLY A 482 -26.00 -33.46 -26.61
CA GLY A 482 -24.89 -34.12 -27.32
C GLY A 482 -23.88 -33.23 -28.05
N HIS A 483 -22.76 -32.94 -27.39
CA HIS A 483 -21.44 -32.71 -28.02
C HIS A 483 -20.98 -33.98 -28.80
N PRO A 484 -19.89 -33.97 -29.63
CA PRO A 484 -18.77 -33.02 -29.69
C PRO A 484 -18.35 -32.60 -31.12
N GLY A 485 -17.36 -31.71 -31.18
CA GLY A 485 -16.90 -31.06 -32.41
C GLY A 485 -16.04 -31.86 -33.37
N ALA A 486 -15.71 -31.21 -34.48
CA ALA A 486 -14.60 -31.58 -35.34
C ALA A 486 -14.14 -30.35 -36.12
N ARG A 487 -12.82 -30.18 -36.12
CA ARG A 487 -12.03 -29.22 -36.89
C ARG A 487 -12.36 -29.36 -38.39
N SER A 488 -12.60 -28.25 -39.09
CA SER A 488 -12.47 -28.19 -40.54
C SER A 488 -11.39 -27.18 -40.90
N LEU A 489 -10.26 -27.73 -41.35
CA LEU A 489 -9.23 -27.05 -42.13
C LEU A 489 -9.86 -26.56 -43.43
N SER A 490 -9.74 -25.28 -43.73
CA SER A 490 -9.98 -24.74 -45.07
C SER A 490 -8.64 -24.40 -45.71
N PRO A 491 -8.32 -24.98 -46.88
CA PRO A 491 -7.18 -24.54 -47.68
C PRO A 491 -7.60 -23.39 -48.60
N GLU A 492 -6.71 -22.42 -48.76
CA GLU A 492 -6.69 -21.53 -49.92
C GLU A 492 -6.67 -22.34 -51.23
N PRO A 493 -7.11 -21.71 -52.32
CA PRO A 493 -6.30 -21.74 -53.52
C PRO A 493 -6.05 -20.34 -54.09
N ALA A 494 -4.77 -20.02 -54.22
CA ALA A 494 -4.27 -19.18 -55.30
C ALA A 494 -4.56 -19.86 -56.66
N TRP A 495 -4.70 -19.07 -57.74
CA TRP A 495 -4.03 -19.21 -59.06
C TRP A 495 -4.77 -18.37 -60.12
N LEU A 496 -4.03 -17.39 -60.66
CA LEU A 496 -3.91 -16.93 -62.07
C LEU A 496 -5.14 -16.91 -63.01
N ALA A 497 -5.34 -15.79 -63.70
CA ALA A 497 -4.91 -15.63 -65.11
C ALA A 497 -5.40 -14.30 -65.72
N ALA A 498 -4.68 -13.86 -66.75
CA ALA A 498 -4.72 -12.54 -67.39
C ALA A 498 -5.62 -12.44 -68.63
N SER A 499 -6.17 -11.24 -68.88
CA SER A 499 -6.46 -10.51 -70.15
C SER A 499 -7.35 -11.18 -71.24
N PRO A 500 -7.90 -10.47 -72.28
CA PRO A 500 -7.74 -9.06 -72.71
C PRO A 500 -9.03 -8.30 -73.16
N ALA A 501 -8.87 -6.97 -73.32
CA ALA A 501 -9.34 -6.07 -74.39
C ALA A 501 -10.81 -5.96 -74.90
N LEU A 502 -11.21 -4.68 -75.05
CA LEU A 502 -12.14 -4.04 -76.02
C LEU A 502 -13.66 -4.15 -75.80
N GLN A 503 -14.32 -3.02 -75.54
CA GLN A 503 -15.10 -2.29 -76.56
C GLN A 503 -15.64 -0.93 -76.05
N HIS A 504 -15.59 0.04 -76.98
CA HIS A 504 -16.08 1.41 -76.88
C HIS A 504 -17.61 1.50 -76.81
N HIS A 505 -18.13 2.45 -76.02
CA HIS A 505 -18.90 3.64 -76.44
C HIS A 505 -19.81 4.17 -75.29
N PRO A 506 -20.21 5.46 -75.36
CA PRO A 506 -20.33 6.35 -74.21
C PRO A 506 -21.79 6.49 -73.78
N LEU A 507 -22.04 7.20 -72.66
CA LEU A 507 -23.17 8.12 -72.51
C LEU A 507 -23.11 8.87 -71.15
N SER A 508 -23.14 10.21 -71.24
CA SER A 508 -23.86 11.19 -70.40
C SER A 508 -23.75 11.09 -68.86
N SER A 509 -23.12 12.02 -68.11
CA SER A 509 -23.46 13.45 -67.87
C SER A 509 -24.93 13.63 -67.42
N PHE A 510 -25.36 14.29 -66.34
CA PHE A 510 -24.99 15.51 -65.60
C PHE A 510 -25.46 15.31 -64.14
N GLY A 511 -24.89 15.90 -63.08
CA GLY A 511 -24.42 17.28 -62.93
C GLY A 511 -25.33 17.98 -61.93
N ALA A 512 -24.85 18.11 -60.69
CA ALA A 512 -25.48 18.85 -59.60
C ALA A 512 -24.76 20.20 -59.45
N CYS A 513 -25.53 21.28 -59.35
CA CYS A 513 -25.02 22.60 -58.99
C CYS A 513 -25.70 23.01 -57.69
N GLY A 514 -24.91 23.09 -56.62
CA GLY A 514 -25.28 23.63 -55.32
C GLY A 514 -24.80 25.08 -55.20
N GLN A 515 -25.67 25.92 -54.65
CA GLN A 515 -25.43 27.34 -54.38
C GLN A 515 -25.07 27.51 -52.89
N TRP A 516 -23.97 28.22 -52.60
CA TRP A 516 -23.50 28.54 -51.25
C TRP A 516 -24.25 29.76 -50.67
N PRO A 517 -24.43 29.84 -49.34
CA PRO A 517 -25.24 30.87 -48.70
C PRO A 517 -24.48 32.17 -48.43
N MET A 518 -25.24 33.27 -48.47
CA MET A 518 -24.89 34.62 -48.05
C MET A 518 -24.63 34.70 -46.53
N TYR A 519 -23.58 35.43 -46.17
CA TYR A 519 -23.30 35.88 -44.81
C TYR A 519 -24.27 37.01 -44.40
N ASP A 520 -25.06 36.78 -43.35
CA ASP A 520 -25.85 37.82 -42.69
C ASP A 520 -24.98 38.59 -41.69
N SER A 521 -24.82 39.89 -41.94
CA SER A 521 -24.18 40.83 -41.03
C SER A 521 -25.19 41.34 -40.02
N ASN A 522 -25.06 40.90 -38.77
CA ASN A 522 -25.77 41.49 -37.63
C ASN A 522 -25.17 42.87 -37.29
N TYR A 523 -25.79 43.93 -37.79
CA TYR A 523 -25.76 45.26 -37.18
C TYR A 523 -26.98 45.39 -36.26
N ARG A 524 -26.76 45.42 -34.94
CA ARG A 524 -27.71 46.00 -33.99
C ARG A 524 -26.98 46.89 -33.00
N ASN A 525 -27.25 48.18 -33.15
CA ASN A 525 -26.98 49.26 -32.22
C ASN A 525 -27.61 48.96 -30.84
N PHE A 526 -26.91 49.36 -29.79
CA PHE A 526 -27.53 49.85 -28.56
C PHE A 526 -26.77 51.10 -28.09
N GLU A 527 -27.56 52.06 -27.62
CA GLU A 527 -27.25 53.44 -27.20
C GLU A 527 -26.18 53.57 -26.11
#